data_AF-A0A6J0L1D9-F1
#
_entry.id   AF-A0A6J0L1D9-F1
#
_cell.length_a   1.000
_cell.length_b   1.000
_cell.length_c   1.000
_cell.angle_alpha   90.00
_cell.angle_beta   90.00
_cell.angle_gamma   90.00
#
_symmetry.space_group_name_H-M   'P 1'
#
loop_
_entity.id
_entity.type
_entity.pdbx_description
1 polymer ?
#
loop_
_entity_poly.entity_id
_entity_poly.type
_entity_poly.pdbx_seq_one_letter_code
_entity_poly.pdbx_strand_id
1 'polypeptide(L)'
;MSINSDYSVLNLSGDNYIEWTMNTSGRLKLRGVWKCTKFNNDTTASERSYALKIMKNKLCDDLKMMYRYINDPHYLWYTLNNRYSELFVHKAEKEWREIKFQDYESVDDYDSDLMRIAYTLNLFGESTTNRDKLTKTRETIHPSDAISLYHASKCTTYFDLLDKLLAIEKKKKTKAENIKQFDDILHIHKLRQEFDLSIPEAGEEEQTEWTHVDNELDLFIE
;
A
#
# COMPACT_ATOMS: atom_id res chain seq x y z
N MET A 1 33.27 24.81 -4.93
CA MET A 1 32.75 23.61 -4.24
C MET A 1 31.26 23.48 -4.54
N SER A 2 30.92 22.56 -5.44
CA SER A 2 29.53 22.23 -5.76
C SER A 2 28.97 21.38 -4.61
N ILE A 3 28.08 21.94 -3.80
CA ILE A 3 27.36 21.16 -2.80
C ILE A 3 26.30 20.38 -3.56
N ASN A 4 26.50 19.08 -3.68
CA ASN A 4 25.54 18.09 -4.16
C ASN A 4 24.12 18.44 -3.69
N SER A 5 23.15 18.35 -4.60
CA SER A 5 21.77 18.69 -4.30
C SER A 5 21.16 17.63 -3.38
N ASP A 6 21.11 17.90 -2.08
CA ASP A 6 20.55 16.98 -1.05
C ASP A 6 19.08 16.55 -1.24
N TYR A 7 18.35 17.06 -2.25
CA TYR A 7 16.97 16.67 -2.62
C TYR A 7 16.49 17.41 -3.88
N SER A 8 15.46 16.89 -4.54
CA SER A 8 14.87 17.40 -5.79
C SER A 8 14.34 18.83 -5.68
N VAL A 9 14.37 19.58 -6.80
CA VAL A 9 13.71 20.90 -6.89
C VAL A 9 12.19 20.73 -6.87
N LEU A 10 11.45 21.71 -6.35
CA LEU A 10 9.99 21.72 -6.40
C LEU A 10 9.55 21.77 -7.86
N ASN A 11 8.79 20.76 -8.28
CA ASN A 11 8.25 20.70 -9.64
C ASN A 11 6.96 21.55 -9.75
N LEU A 12 6.54 21.81 -10.99
CA LEU A 12 5.38 22.66 -11.24
C LEU A 12 4.07 22.03 -10.73
N SER A 13 3.92 20.70 -10.87
CA SER A 13 2.72 19.96 -10.43
C SER A 13 2.55 19.97 -8.91
N GLY A 14 3.64 20.04 -8.15
CA GLY A 14 3.63 19.99 -6.70
C GLY A 14 3.66 18.58 -6.11
N ASP A 15 3.83 17.54 -6.92
CA ASP A 15 3.78 16.14 -6.43
C ASP A 15 4.86 15.87 -5.37
N ASN A 16 5.99 16.58 -5.44
CA ASN A 16 7.08 16.48 -4.47
C ASN A 16 7.07 17.60 -3.40
N TYR A 17 5.96 18.33 -3.24
CA TYR A 17 5.88 19.48 -2.34
C TYR A 17 6.09 19.12 -0.87
N ILE A 18 5.58 17.97 -0.40
CA ILE A 18 5.76 17.54 1.00
C ILE A 18 7.26 17.31 1.29
N GLU A 19 7.93 16.54 0.44
CA GLU A 19 9.38 16.31 0.52
C GLU A 19 10.15 17.64 0.45
N TRP A 20 9.80 18.50 -0.50
CA TRP A 20 10.43 19.81 -0.66
C TRP A 20 10.28 20.68 0.59
N THR A 21 9.10 20.68 1.20
CA THR A 21 8.79 21.47 2.40
C THR A 21 9.61 21.01 3.59
N MET A 22 9.68 19.69 3.82
CA MET A 22 10.48 19.09 4.89
C MET A 22 11.96 19.43 4.72
N ASN A 23 12.51 19.18 3.53
CA ASN A 23 13.93 19.39 3.28
C ASN A 23 14.33 20.88 3.25
N THR A 24 13.50 21.74 2.66
CA THR A 24 13.77 23.18 2.59
C THR A 24 13.62 23.83 3.97
N SER A 25 12.61 23.46 4.75
CA SER A 25 12.50 23.95 6.14
C SER A 25 13.66 23.47 7.00
N GLY A 26 14.08 22.21 6.87
CA GLY A 26 15.27 21.67 7.53
C GLY A 26 16.53 22.47 7.18
N ARG A 27 16.74 22.76 5.89
CA ARG A 27 17.89 23.55 5.42
C ARG A 27 17.86 24.99 5.95
N LEU A 28 16.70 25.64 5.96
CA LEU A 28 16.55 26.99 6.53
C LEU A 28 16.83 27.01 8.04
N LYS A 29 16.40 25.98 8.78
CA LYS A 29 16.68 25.81 10.22
C LYS A 29 18.17 25.60 10.48
N LEU A 30 18.82 24.69 9.75
CA LEU A 30 20.26 24.44 9.84
C LEU A 30 21.11 25.69 9.56
N ARG A 31 20.60 26.59 8.70
CA ARG A 31 21.25 27.86 8.36
C ARG A 31 20.83 29.04 9.25
N GLY A 32 20.01 28.82 10.28
CA GLY A 32 19.58 29.86 11.22
C GLY A 32 18.61 30.90 10.65
N VAL A 33 18.10 30.71 9.42
CA VAL A 33 17.26 31.69 8.72
C VAL A 33 15.79 31.29 8.62
N TRP A 34 15.37 30.20 9.28
CA TRP A 34 13.97 29.77 9.31
C TRP A 34 13.01 30.85 9.82
N LYS A 35 13.44 31.69 10.78
CA LYS A 35 12.62 32.83 11.27
C LYS A 35 12.17 33.79 10.16
N CYS A 36 12.89 33.86 9.03
CA CYS A 36 12.51 34.69 7.89
C CYS A 36 11.21 34.24 7.21
N THR A 37 10.78 32.99 7.42
CA THR A 37 9.50 32.49 6.85
C THR A 37 8.30 32.78 7.74
N LYS A 38 8.51 33.41 8.91
CA LYS A 38 7.46 33.72 9.87
C LYS A 38 6.93 35.14 9.69
N PHE A 39 5.64 35.31 9.93
CA PHE A 39 4.99 36.61 9.93
C PHE A 39 5.56 37.49 11.07
N ASN A 40 5.68 38.80 10.84
CA ASN A 40 6.22 39.77 11.81
C ASN A 40 7.58 39.37 12.42
N ASN A 41 8.48 38.81 11.60
CA ASN A 41 9.84 38.50 12.05
C ASN A 41 10.70 39.78 12.19
N ASP A 42 11.73 39.69 13.02
CA ASP A 42 12.71 40.75 13.32
C ASP A 42 14.00 40.61 12.48
N THR A 43 13.93 39.98 11.31
CA THR A 43 15.12 39.61 10.54
C THR A 43 15.76 40.80 9.83
N THR A 44 17.06 40.66 9.55
CA THR A 44 17.82 41.62 8.74
C THR A 44 17.59 41.40 7.24
N ALA A 45 17.89 42.41 6.43
CA ALA A 45 17.82 42.28 4.97
C ALA A 45 18.76 41.19 4.41
N SER A 46 19.92 40.97 5.07
CA SER A 46 20.86 39.92 4.67
C SER A 46 20.31 38.52 4.94
N GLU A 47 19.71 38.30 6.12
CA GLU A 47 19.04 37.03 6.45
C GLU A 47 17.88 36.74 5.47
N ARG A 48 17.06 37.74 5.15
CA ARG A 48 15.98 37.60 4.15
C ARG A 48 16.53 37.25 2.76
N SER A 49 17.53 37.97 2.29
CA SER A 49 18.17 37.69 0.99
C SER A 49 18.73 36.27 0.96
N TYR A 50 19.35 35.82 2.05
CA TYR A 50 19.90 34.48 2.16
C TYR A 50 18.83 33.39 2.18
N ALA A 51 17.73 33.58 2.92
CA ALA A 51 16.58 32.68 2.93
C ALA A 51 15.94 32.55 1.54
N LEU A 52 15.72 33.68 0.85
CA LEU A 52 15.20 33.70 -0.52
C LEU A 52 16.10 32.95 -1.49
N LYS A 53 17.42 33.13 -1.39
CA LYS A 53 18.37 32.41 -2.24
C LYS A 53 18.25 30.90 -2.05
N ILE A 54 18.14 30.43 -0.80
CA ILE A 54 17.94 29.00 -0.51
C ILE A 54 16.64 28.49 -1.14
N MET A 55 15.54 29.20 -0.92
CA MET A 55 14.22 28.80 -1.42
C MET A 55 14.15 28.83 -2.95
N LYS A 56 14.51 29.95 -3.60
CA LYS A 56 14.46 30.11 -5.06
C LYS A 56 15.39 29.14 -5.78
N ASN A 57 16.54 28.79 -5.20
CA ASN A 57 17.43 27.77 -5.79
C ASN A 57 16.81 26.36 -5.83
N LYS A 58 15.78 26.11 -5.02
CA LYS A 58 15.08 24.83 -4.92
C LYS A 58 13.72 24.85 -5.60
N LEU A 59 13.46 25.82 -6.47
CA LEU A 59 12.31 25.85 -7.37
C LEU A 59 12.75 25.40 -8.78
N CYS A 60 11.86 24.76 -9.54
CA CYS A 60 12.05 24.62 -10.98
C CYS A 60 12.04 25.99 -11.67
N ASP A 61 12.49 26.05 -12.91
CA ASP A 61 12.68 27.32 -13.61
C ASP A 61 11.36 28.07 -13.88
N ASP A 62 10.26 27.35 -14.15
CA ASP A 62 8.93 27.93 -14.29
C ASP A 62 8.47 28.64 -13.01
N LEU A 63 8.67 28.00 -11.85
CA LEU A 63 8.32 28.59 -10.55
C LEU A 63 9.24 29.77 -10.20
N LYS A 64 10.54 29.70 -10.55
CA LYS A 64 11.44 30.85 -10.41
C LYS A 64 10.98 32.04 -11.24
N MET A 65 10.47 31.78 -12.45
CA MET A 65 9.92 32.82 -13.32
C MET A 65 8.64 33.42 -12.72
N MET A 66 7.68 32.58 -12.31
CA MET A 66 6.41 33.01 -11.69
C MET A 66 6.62 33.85 -10.43
N TYR A 67 7.54 33.44 -9.57
CA TYR A 67 7.77 34.09 -8.27
C TYR A 67 9.01 34.99 -8.25
N ARG A 68 9.48 35.42 -9.44
CA ARG A 68 10.73 36.20 -9.58
C ARG A 68 10.72 37.46 -8.73
N TYR A 69 9.60 38.19 -8.74
CA TYR A 69 9.46 39.50 -8.11
C TYR A 69 9.15 39.45 -6.61
N ILE A 70 8.94 38.26 -6.03
CA ILE A 70 8.77 38.13 -4.58
C ILE A 70 10.11 38.33 -3.88
N ASN A 71 10.18 39.39 -3.07
CA ASN A 71 11.38 39.78 -2.31
C ASN A 71 11.23 39.61 -0.79
N ASP A 72 10.13 38.99 -0.35
CA ASP A 72 9.92 38.60 1.04
C ASP A 72 9.89 37.06 1.17
N PRO A 73 10.81 36.44 1.93
CA PRO A 73 10.81 35.00 2.16
C PRO A 73 9.54 34.49 2.83
N HIS A 74 8.93 35.26 3.74
CA HIS A 74 7.68 34.88 4.38
C HIS A 74 6.56 34.79 3.35
N TYR A 75 6.38 35.83 2.54
CA TYR A 75 5.41 35.82 1.45
C TYR A 75 5.66 34.69 0.44
N LEU A 76 6.90 34.44 0.03
CA LEU A 76 7.21 33.33 -0.88
C LEU A 76 6.82 31.96 -0.28
N TRP A 77 7.17 31.73 1.00
CA TRP A 77 6.84 30.49 1.69
C TRP A 77 5.33 30.30 1.80
N TYR A 78 4.62 31.37 2.20
CA TYR A 78 3.17 31.38 2.31
C TYR A 78 2.48 31.11 0.97
N THR A 79 2.89 31.78 -0.11
CA THR A 79 2.29 31.59 -1.45
C THR A 79 2.47 30.18 -1.97
N LEU A 80 3.67 29.60 -1.81
CA LEU A 80 3.92 28.21 -2.17
C LEU A 80 3.06 27.27 -1.31
N ASN A 81 2.98 27.53 -0.01
CA ASN A 81 2.18 26.72 0.89
C ASN A 81 0.70 26.72 0.52
N ASN A 82 0.09 27.88 0.36
CA ASN A 82 -1.32 27.96 -0.03
C ASN A 82 -1.59 27.26 -1.36
N ARG A 83 -0.74 27.49 -2.37
CA ARG A 83 -0.92 26.90 -3.70
C ARG A 83 -0.96 25.37 -3.63
N TYR A 84 -0.01 24.78 -2.93
CA TYR A 84 0.16 23.33 -2.95
C TYR A 84 -0.68 22.63 -1.89
N SER A 85 -0.88 23.23 -0.70
CA SER A 85 -1.74 22.65 0.33
C SER A 85 -3.16 22.42 -0.17
N GLU A 86 -3.72 23.38 -0.89
CA GLU A 86 -5.07 23.28 -1.45
C GLU A 86 -5.20 22.11 -2.44
N LEU A 87 -4.18 21.88 -3.27
CA LEU A 87 -4.16 20.74 -4.20
C LEU A 87 -4.17 19.40 -3.46
N PHE A 88 -3.40 19.26 -2.37
CA PHE A 88 -3.40 18.03 -1.57
C PHE A 88 -4.73 17.82 -0.85
N VAL A 89 -5.33 18.89 -0.30
CA VAL A 89 -6.64 18.81 0.36
C VAL A 89 -7.70 18.35 -0.63
N HIS A 90 -7.85 19.02 -1.79
CA HIS A 90 -8.86 18.64 -2.79
C HIS A 90 -8.70 17.19 -3.28
N LYS A 91 -7.45 16.76 -3.49
CA LYS A 91 -7.15 15.38 -3.89
C LYS A 91 -7.50 14.39 -2.78
N ALA A 92 -7.07 14.65 -1.54
CA ALA A 92 -7.35 13.77 -0.42
C ALA A 92 -8.84 13.71 -0.07
N GLU A 93 -9.58 14.81 -0.19
CA GLU A 93 -11.03 14.81 -0.01
C GLU A 93 -11.74 13.98 -1.08
N LYS A 94 -11.27 14.06 -2.35
CA LYS A 94 -11.81 13.24 -3.42
C LYS A 94 -11.57 11.76 -3.14
N GLU A 95 -10.33 11.40 -2.82
CA GLU A 95 -9.96 10.02 -2.43
C GLU A 95 -10.76 9.56 -1.20
N TRP A 96 -10.97 10.43 -0.20
CA TRP A 96 -11.79 10.13 0.97
C TRP A 96 -13.25 9.85 0.62
N ARG A 97 -13.84 10.57 -0.35
CA ARG A 97 -15.20 10.29 -0.82
C ARG A 97 -15.28 8.96 -1.58
N GLU A 98 -14.27 8.67 -2.38
CA GLU A 98 -14.24 7.53 -3.31
C GLU A 98 -13.82 6.21 -2.65
N ILE A 99 -12.98 6.22 -1.62
CA ILE A 99 -12.47 5.01 -0.98
C ILE A 99 -13.62 4.18 -0.38
N LYS A 100 -13.61 2.87 -0.66
CA LYS A 100 -14.58 1.90 -0.14
C LYS A 100 -13.89 0.60 0.23
N PHE A 101 -14.16 0.09 1.42
CA PHE A 101 -13.53 -1.16 1.88
C PHE A 101 -13.79 -2.34 0.94
N GLN A 102 -15.01 -2.47 0.43
CA GLN A 102 -15.40 -3.54 -0.49
C GLN A 102 -14.63 -3.58 -1.82
N ASP A 103 -13.93 -2.51 -2.20
CA ASP A 103 -13.18 -2.44 -3.45
C ASP A 103 -11.74 -2.98 -3.29
N TYR A 104 -11.33 -3.36 -2.06
CA TYR A 104 -10.00 -3.86 -1.74
C TYR A 104 -9.98 -5.39 -1.55
N GLU A 105 -8.92 -6.04 -2.02
CA GLU A 105 -8.68 -7.47 -1.83
C GLU A 105 -8.16 -7.81 -0.43
N SER A 106 -7.45 -6.87 0.18
CA SER A 106 -6.79 -7.02 1.47
C SER A 106 -7.19 -5.93 2.46
N VAL A 107 -7.31 -6.30 3.73
CA VAL A 107 -7.55 -5.35 4.82
C VAL A 107 -6.39 -4.36 4.98
N ASP A 108 -5.15 -4.84 4.79
CA ASP A 108 -3.93 -4.03 4.94
C ASP A 108 -3.79 -2.98 3.85
N ASP A 109 -4.19 -3.31 2.61
CA ASP A 109 -4.15 -2.38 1.49
C ASP A 109 -5.15 -1.24 1.72
N TYR A 110 -6.35 -1.57 2.19
CA TYR A 110 -7.36 -0.58 2.56
C TYR A 110 -6.90 0.32 3.71
N ASP A 111 -6.36 -0.26 4.80
CA ASP A 111 -5.87 0.52 5.94
C ASP A 111 -4.74 1.47 5.53
N SER A 112 -3.80 0.98 4.72
CA SER A 112 -2.69 1.79 4.20
C SER A 112 -3.19 3.03 3.44
N ASP A 113 -4.15 2.85 2.53
CA ASP A 113 -4.73 3.96 1.77
C ASP A 113 -5.58 4.89 2.64
N LEU A 114 -6.44 4.34 3.51
CA LEU A 114 -7.27 5.13 4.41
C LEU A 114 -6.39 5.99 5.33
N MET A 115 -5.32 5.43 5.88
CA MET A 115 -4.38 6.14 6.74
C MET A 115 -3.60 7.20 5.97
N ARG A 116 -3.16 6.92 4.74
CA ARG A 116 -2.50 7.89 3.87
C ARG A 116 -3.40 9.10 3.57
N ILE A 117 -4.66 8.86 3.24
CA ILE A 117 -5.66 9.91 2.97
C ILE A 117 -5.93 10.71 4.25
N ALA A 118 -6.23 10.03 5.36
CA ALA A 118 -6.50 10.65 6.65
C ALA A 118 -5.31 11.51 7.13
N TYR A 119 -4.08 11.02 6.99
CA TYR A 119 -2.87 11.76 7.32
C TYR A 119 -2.74 13.04 6.48
N THR A 120 -3.00 12.95 5.17
CA THR A 120 -2.91 14.10 4.26
C THR A 120 -3.92 15.18 4.65
N LEU A 121 -5.16 14.80 4.94
CA LEU A 121 -6.20 15.73 5.43
C LEU A 121 -5.75 16.40 6.75
N ASN A 122 -5.31 15.60 7.72
CA ASN A 122 -4.87 16.10 9.03
C ASN A 122 -3.66 17.04 8.93
N LEU A 123 -2.73 16.78 8.01
CA LEU A 123 -1.53 17.59 7.80
C LEU A 123 -1.88 19.03 7.36
N PHE A 124 -2.95 19.18 6.59
CA PHE A 124 -3.38 20.47 6.04
C PHE A 124 -4.58 21.09 6.77
N GLY A 125 -4.95 20.56 7.94
CA GLY A 125 -5.93 21.18 8.85
C GLY A 125 -7.33 20.58 8.80
N GLU A 126 -7.58 19.59 7.94
CA GLU A 126 -8.85 18.85 7.89
C GLU A 126 -8.80 17.67 8.87
N SER A 127 -9.53 17.75 9.98
CA SER A 127 -9.45 16.71 11.00
C SER A 127 -10.26 15.47 10.60
N THR A 128 -9.57 14.35 10.36
CA THR A 128 -10.18 13.02 10.26
C THR A 128 -10.10 12.31 11.60
N THR A 129 -11.24 12.16 12.28
CA THR A 129 -11.30 11.53 13.60
C THR A 129 -11.29 10.00 13.50
N ASN A 130 -11.05 9.34 14.62
CA ASN A 130 -11.19 7.89 14.71
C ASN A 130 -12.61 7.43 14.35
N ARG A 131 -13.62 8.20 14.77
CA ARG A 131 -15.03 7.95 14.44
C ARG A 131 -15.27 8.05 12.94
N ASP A 132 -14.67 9.02 12.26
CA ASP A 132 -14.88 9.20 10.81
C ASP A 132 -14.30 8.01 10.03
N LYS A 133 -13.11 7.54 10.43
CA LYS A 133 -12.52 6.30 9.87
C LYS A 133 -13.41 5.09 10.13
N LEU A 134 -13.90 4.92 11.36
CA LEU A 134 -14.80 3.83 11.74
C LEU A 134 -16.10 3.83 10.91
N THR A 135 -16.76 4.98 10.80
CA THR A 135 -17.97 5.16 10.00
C THR A 135 -17.68 4.88 8.52
N LYS A 136 -16.62 5.47 7.98
CA LYS A 136 -16.23 5.30 6.57
C LYS A 136 -16.02 3.83 6.21
N THR A 137 -15.35 3.07 7.07
CA THR A 137 -15.17 1.63 6.83
C THR A 137 -16.50 0.89 6.93
N ARG A 138 -17.31 1.13 7.97
CA ARG A 138 -18.61 0.45 8.15
C ARG A 138 -19.57 0.65 6.98
N GLU A 139 -19.65 1.88 6.46
CA GLU A 139 -20.54 2.24 5.35
C GLU A 139 -20.13 1.63 4.01
N THR A 140 -18.90 1.13 3.91
CA THR A 140 -18.31 0.65 2.65
C THR A 140 -17.89 -0.82 2.70
N ILE A 141 -18.23 -1.55 3.78
CA ILE A 141 -18.01 -2.98 3.90
C ILE A 141 -18.98 -3.75 3.00
N HIS A 142 -18.48 -4.85 2.39
CA HIS A 142 -19.31 -5.74 1.60
C HIS A 142 -20.41 -6.39 2.47
N PRO A 143 -21.68 -6.52 1.99
CA PRO A 143 -22.77 -7.05 2.81
C PRO A 143 -22.50 -8.41 3.46
N SER A 144 -21.78 -9.31 2.78
CA SER A 144 -21.40 -10.61 3.34
C SER A 144 -20.49 -10.51 4.57
N ASP A 145 -19.65 -9.48 4.60
CA ASP A 145 -18.75 -9.20 5.73
C ASP A 145 -19.44 -8.43 6.82
N ALA A 146 -20.38 -7.54 6.47
CA ALA A 146 -21.21 -6.82 7.42
C ALA A 146 -22.00 -7.78 8.33
N ILE A 147 -22.49 -8.91 7.80
CA ILE A 147 -23.16 -9.96 8.59
C ILE A 147 -22.20 -10.58 9.61
N SER A 148 -21.00 -10.94 9.16
CA SER A 148 -19.94 -11.46 10.05
C SER A 148 -19.52 -10.45 11.12
N LEU A 149 -19.70 -9.17 10.81
CA LEU A 149 -19.40 -8.03 11.67
C LEU A 149 -20.59 -7.56 12.52
N TYR A 150 -21.79 -8.12 12.34
CA TYR A 150 -22.97 -7.75 13.12
C TYR A 150 -22.79 -8.04 14.62
N HIS A 151 -22.11 -9.14 14.94
CA HIS A 151 -21.70 -9.48 16.31
C HIS A 151 -20.50 -8.67 16.81
N ALA A 152 -19.87 -7.88 15.93
CA ALA A 152 -18.77 -6.98 16.27
C ALA A 152 -19.22 -5.62 16.82
N SER A 153 -20.52 -5.43 17.10
CA SER A 153 -21.20 -4.20 17.53
C SER A 153 -20.60 -3.41 18.70
N LYS A 154 -19.52 -3.93 19.33
CA LYS A 154 -18.76 -3.28 20.40
C LYS A 154 -17.50 -2.53 19.94
N CYS A 155 -17.16 -2.48 18.65
CA CYS A 155 -15.98 -1.71 18.21
C CYS A 155 -16.23 -0.22 18.47
N THR A 156 -15.45 0.35 19.36
CA THR A 156 -15.48 1.77 19.72
C THR A 156 -14.43 2.56 18.96
N THR A 157 -13.38 1.87 18.51
CA THR A 157 -12.29 2.46 17.73
C THR A 157 -12.18 1.81 16.35
N TYR A 158 -11.58 2.54 15.41
CA TYR A 158 -11.18 2.01 14.11
C TYR A 158 -10.28 0.77 14.22
N PHE A 159 -9.32 0.76 15.16
CA PHE A 159 -8.42 -0.39 15.34
C PHE A 159 -9.16 -1.62 15.86
N ASP A 160 -10.16 -1.47 16.74
CA ASP A 160 -11.02 -2.58 17.17
C ASP A 160 -11.76 -3.21 15.98
N LEU A 161 -12.12 -2.40 14.98
CA LEU A 161 -12.78 -2.86 13.75
C LEU A 161 -11.77 -3.55 12.83
N LEU A 162 -10.58 -2.97 12.67
CA LEU A 162 -9.51 -3.48 11.83
C LEU A 162 -9.10 -4.90 12.26
N ASP A 163 -8.88 -5.13 13.56
CA ASP A 163 -8.53 -6.44 14.11
C ASP A 163 -9.56 -7.53 13.76
N LYS A 164 -10.84 -7.16 13.76
CA LYS A 164 -11.93 -8.08 13.42
C LYS A 164 -12.01 -8.34 11.92
N LEU A 165 -11.78 -7.32 11.10
CA LEU A 165 -11.70 -7.48 9.65
C LEU A 165 -10.55 -8.41 9.27
N LEU A 166 -9.38 -8.24 9.89
CA LEU A 166 -8.23 -9.14 9.73
C LEU A 166 -8.57 -10.58 10.13
N ALA A 167 -9.28 -10.77 11.24
CA ALA A 167 -9.72 -12.10 11.67
C ALA A 167 -10.70 -12.75 10.69
N ILE A 168 -11.62 -11.97 10.10
CA ILE A 168 -12.56 -12.46 9.07
C ILE A 168 -11.80 -12.82 7.80
N GLU A 169 -10.90 -11.97 7.35
CA GLU A 169 -10.08 -12.19 6.16
C GLU A 169 -9.26 -13.47 6.29
N LYS A 170 -8.58 -13.66 7.44
CA LYS A 170 -7.83 -14.89 7.74
C LYS A 170 -8.72 -16.14 7.67
N LYS A 171 -9.91 -16.08 8.27
CA LYS A 171 -10.88 -17.20 8.22
C LYS A 171 -11.31 -17.53 6.79
N LYS A 172 -11.53 -16.52 5.95
CA LYS A 172 -11.86 -16.72 4.53
C LYS A 172 -10.72 -17.37 3.76
N LYS A 173 -9.48 -16.87 3.94
CA LYS A 173 -8.27 -17.44 3.32
C LYS A 173 -8.11 -18.91 3.68
N THR A 174 -8.18 -19.25 4.97
CA THR A 174 -8.11 -20.65 5.43
C THR A 174 -9.24 -21.51 4.86
N LYS A 175 -10.47 -20.98 4.77
CA LYS A 175 -11.59 -21.73 4.18
C LYS A 175 -11.35 -22.01 2.70
N ALA A 176 -10.84 -21.04 1.94
CA ALA A 176 -10.53 -21.21 0.52
C ALA A 176 -9.42 -22.24 0.30
N GLU A 177 -8.37 -22.23 1.13
CA GLU A 177 -7.29 -23.22 1.11
C GLU A 177 -7.82 -24.63 1.37
N ASN A 178 -8.66 -24.81 2.39
CA ASN A 178 -9.25 -26.10 2.72
C ASN A 178 -10.16 -26.63 1.60
N ILE A 179 -10.94 -25.76 0.94
CA ILE A 179 -11.77 -26.15 -0.21
C ILE A 179 -10.89 -26.63 -1.35
N LYS A 180 -9.83 -25.88 -1.70
CA LYS A 180 -8.90 -26.27 -2.75
C LYS A 180 -8.24 -27.64 -2.47
N GLN A 181 -7.79 -27.85 -1.24
CA GLN A 181 -7.21 -29.14 -0.82
C GLN A 181 -8.22 -30.30 -0.97
N PHE A 182 -9.48 -30.06 -0.64
CA PHE A 182 -10.53 -31.07 -0.80
C PHE A 182 -10.82 -31.38 -2.27
N ASP A 183 -10.85 -30.36 -3.13
CA ASP A 183 -11.02 -30.52 -4.58
C ASP A 183 -9.86 -31.33 -5.20
N ASP A 184 -8.62 -31.07 -4.77
CA ASP A 184 -7.43 -31.83 -5.18
C ASP A 184 -7.54 -33.31 -4.78
N ILE A 185 -7.98 -33.59 -3.54
CA ILE A 185 -8.20 -34.96 -3.05
C ILE A 185 -9.28 -35.67 -3.87
N LEU A 186 -10.40 -34.99 -4.15
CA LEU A 186 -11.48 -35.52 -4.97
C LEU A 186 -11.02 -35.84 -6.39
N HIS A 187 -10.17 -34.99 -6.98
CA HIS A 187 -9.62 -35.22 -8.30
C HIS A 187 -8.73 -36.48 -8.33
N ILE A 188 -7.83 -36.64 -7.34
CA ILE A 188 -6.98 -37.83 -7.20
C ILE A 188 -7.84 -39.10 -7.03
N HIS A 189 -8.92 -39.03 -6.25
CA HIS A 189 -9.79 -40.20 -6.03
C HIS A 189 -10.50 -40.63 -7.32
N LYS A 190 -10.98 -39.69 -8.13
CA LYS A 190 -11.60 -39.97 -9.43
C LYS A 190 -10.62 -40.58 -10.42
N LEU A 191 -9.40 -40.02 -10.54
CA LEU A 191 -8.35 -40.58 -11.38
C LEU A 191 -8.00 -42.02 -10.99
N ARG A 192 -7.99 -42.32 -9.68
CA ARG A 192 -7.77 -43.69 -9.19
C ARG A 192 -8.91 -44.63 -9.59
N GLN A 193 -10.17 -44.22 -9.42
CA GLN A 193 -11.32 -45.04 -9.84
C GLN A 193 -11.31 -45.32 -11.36
N GLU A 194 -10.98 -44.33 -12.18
CA GLU A 194 -10.87 -44.51 -13.63
C GLU A 194 -9.72 -45.46 -14.00
N PHE A 195 -8.58 -45.37 -13.31
CA PHE A 195 -7.47 -46.31 -13.50
C PHE A 195 -7.84 -47.73 -13.10
N ASP A 196 -8.48 -47.92 -11.94
CA ASP A 196 -8.88 -49.24 -11.43
C ASP A 196 -9.93 -49.91 -12.33
N LEU A 197 -10.83 -49.14 -12.96
CA LEU A 197 -11.80 -49.64 -13.96
C LEU A 197 -11.17 -49.97 -15.33
N SER A 198 -9.96 -49.47 -15.60
CA SER A 198 -9.24 -49.68 -16.87
C SER A 198 -8.33 -50.91 -16.85
N ILE A 199 -8.13 -51.53 -15.68
CA ILE A 199 -7.43 -52.81 -15.55
C ILE A 199 -8.42 -53.90 -15.98
N PRO A 200 -8.17 -54.67 -17.05
CA PRO A 200 -9.04 -55.79 -17.40
C PRO A 200 -9.06 -56.76 -16.22
N GLU A 201 -10.24 -57.16 -15.75
CA GLU A 201 -10.34 -58.29 -14.82
C GLU A 201 -9.55 -59.44 -15.44
N ALA A 202 -8.55 -59.94 -14.70
CA ALA A 202 -7.82 -61.13 -15.08
C ALA A 202 -8.83 -62.27 -15.17
N GLY A 203 -9.31 -62.53 -16.38
CA GLY A 203 -9.97 -63.77 -16.72
C GLY A 203 -9.02 -64.90 -16.35
N GLU A 204 -9.53 -65.81 -15.53
CA GLU A 204 -9.04 -67.17 -15.25
C GLU A 204 -7.56 -67.41 -15.62
N GLU A 205 -6.70 -67.46 -14.59
CA GLU A 205 -5.38 -68.05 -14.71
C GLU A 205 -5.51 -69.48 -15.28
N GLU A 206 -5.27 -69.62 -16.59
CA GLU A 206 -4.83 -70.88 -17.17
C GLU A 206 -3.54 -71.26 -16.42
N GLN A 207 -3.65 -72.30 -15.59
CA GLN A 207 -2.51 -73.01 -15.02
C GLN A 207 -1.66 -73.53 -16.19
N THR A 208 -0.67 -72.73 -16.60
CA THR A 208 0.39 -73.21 -17.47
C THR A 208 1.32 -74.09 -16.64
N GLU A 209 1.10 -75.38 -16.84
CA GLU A 209 1.92 -76.52 -16.50
C GLU A 209 3.41 -76.18 -16.58
N TRP A 210 4.08 -76.06 -15.42
CA TRP A 210 5.54 -76.00 -15.37
C TRP A 210 6.10 -77.35 -15.80
N THR A 211 6.46 -77.47 -17.08
CA THR A 211 7.21 -78.62 -17.56
C THR A 211 8.66 -78.50 -17.12
N HIS A 212 9.07 -79.54 -16.40
CA HIS A 212 10.41 -79.85 -15.94
C HIS A 212 11.42 -79.68 -17.09
N VAL A 213 12.37 -78.75 -16.95
CA VAL A 213 13.55 -78.71 -17.84
C VAL A 213 14.69 -79.41 -17.11
N ASP A 214 15.03 -80.58 -17.64
CA ASP A 214 16.12 -81.42 -17.16
C ASP A 214 17.47 -80.70 -17.23
N ASN A 215 18.23 -80.95 -16.17
CA ASN A 215 19.56 -80.46 -15.92
C ASN A 215 20.51 -81.58 -16.35
N GLU A 216 21.14 -81.51 -17.52
CA GLU A 216 22.33 -82.32 -17.81
C GLU A 216 23.17 -81.76 -18.98
N LEU A 217 24.46 -81.55 -18.65
CA LEU A 217 25.66 -81.62 -19.50
C LEU A 217 25.85 -80.49 -20.54
N ASP A 218 26.69 -79.50 -20.29
CA ASP A 218 28.17 -79.49 -20.24
C ASP A 218 28.77 -78.87 -21.52
N LEU A 219 29.91 -78.23 -21.32
CA LEU A 219 30.98 -77.88 -22.28
C LEU A 219 31.11 -76.41 -22.76
N PHE A 220 32.10 -75.79 -22.09
CA PHE A 220 33.10 -74.80 -22.48
C PHE A 220 33.32 -74.42 -23.97
N ILE A 221 34.03 -73.27 -24.07
CA ILE A 221 35.02 -72.77 -25.07
C ILE A 221 34.49 -71.43 -25.66
N GLU A 222 35.13 -70.27 -25.57
CA GLU A 222 36.45 -69.81 -25.07
C GLU A 222 36.31 -68.35 -24.61
#